data_AF-A0A7C5GA41-F1
#
_entry.id   AF-A0A7C5GA41-F1
#
_cell.length_a   1.000
_cell.length_b   1.000
_cell.length_c   1.000
_cell.angle_alpha   90.00
_cell.angle_beta   90.00
_cell.angle_gamma   90.00
#
_symmetry.space_group_name_H-M   'P 1'
#
loop_
_entity.id
_entity.type
_entity.pdbx_description
1 polymer ?
#
loop_
_entity_poly.entity_id
_entity_poly.type
_entity_poly.pdbx_seq_one_letter_code
_entity_poly.pdbx_strand_id
1 'polypeptide(L)'
;MSVPIKQLKGMTDELAAKLSELGITNSDKLLQAAATPKQRRELAKQTGVKERDILELANRADLSRIKGVAGVFSDLLEKAGVDTVKELAQ
;
A
#
# COMPACT_ATOMS: atom_id res chain seq x y z
N MET A 1 1.80 -3.43 -12.75
CA MET A 1 0.33 -3.28 -12.85
C MET A 1 -0.07 -2.19 -11.87
N SER A 2 -0.88 -1.23 -12.31
CA SER A 2 -1.39 -0.17 -11.43
C SER A 2 -2.58 -0.70 -10.64
N VAL A 3 -2.60 -0.46 -9.34
CA VAL A 3 -3.66 -0.93 -8.43
C VAL A 3 -4.48 0.28 -7.97
N PRO A 4 -5.82 0.23 -7.93
CA PRO A 4 -6.63 1.30 -7.37
C PRO A 4 -6.23 1.58 -5.92
N ILE A 5 -6.10 2.86 -5.54
CA ILE A 5 -5.66 3.21 -4.18
C ILE A 5 -6.56 2.61 -3.08
N LYS A 6 -7.86 2.46 -3.36
CA LYS A 6 -8.84 1.83 -2.45
C LYS A 6 -8.54 0.37 -2.13
N GLN A 7 -7.79 -0.32 -2.98
CA GLN A 7 -7.43 -1.73 -2.78
C GLN A 7 -6.13 -1.90 -1.98
N LEU A 8 -5.42 -0.82 -1.68
CA LEU A 8 -4.22 -0.89 -0.85
C LEU A 8 -4.60 -1.23 0.59
N LYS A 9 -3.93 -2.24 1.16
CA LYS A 9 -4.13 -2.63 2.56
C LYS A 9 -3.90 -1.44 3.47
N GLY A 10 -4.84 -1.18 4.38
CA GLY A 10 -4.81 -0.06 5.33
C GLY A 10 -5.18 1.31 4.74
N MET A 11 -5.69 1.37 3.52
CA MET A 11 -6.40 2.54 3.01
C MET A 11 -7.75 2.69 3.73
N THR A 12 -8.14 3.90 4.10
CA THR A 12 -9.49 4.23 4.58
C THR A 12 -10.27 4.93 3.49
N ASP A 13 -11.61 4.83 3.50
CA ASP A 13 -12.45 5.51 2.52
C ASP A 13 -12.28 7.03 2.56
N GLU A 14 -12.12 7.60 3.76
CA GLU A 14 -11.88 9.03 3.95
C GLU A 14 -10.57 9.48 3.30
N LEU A 15 -9.47 8.74 3.50
CA LEU A 15 -8.19 9.08 2.89
C LEU A 15 -8.22 8.85 1.38
N ALA A 16 -8.88 7.79 0.93
CA ALA A 16 -9.02 7.51 -0.49
C ALA A 16 -9.82 8.60 -1.22
N ALA A 17 -10.86 9.15 -0.58
CA ALA A 17 -11.61 10.29 -1.11
C ALA A 17 -10.70 11.52 -1.26
N LYS A 18 -9.98 11.91 -0.19
CA LYS A 18 -9.05 13.06 -0.22
C LYS A 18 -7.95 12.90 -1.27
N LEU A 19 -7.37 11.72 -1.40
CA LEU A 19 -6.38 11.43 -2.44
C LEU A 19 -6.99 11.51 -3.84
N SER A 20 -8.24 11.07 -4.01
CA SER A 20 -8.95 11.16 -5.29
C SER A 20 -9.24 12.61 -5.69
N GLU A 21 -9.57 13.49 -4.72
CA GLU A 21 -9.73 14.94 -4.96
C GLU A 21 -8.42 15.59 -5.43
N LEU A 22 -7.28 15.08 -4.97
CA LEU A 22 -5.93 15.47 -5.44
C LEU A 22 -5.53 14.80 -6.77
N GLY A 23 -6.43 14.03 -7.40
CA GLY A 23 -6.20 13.32 -8.66
C GLY A 23 -5.39 12.04 -8.54
N ILE A 24 -5.08 11.60 -7.30
CA ILE A 24 -4.31 10.39 -6.99
C ILE A 24 -5.28 9.21 -6.86
N THR A 25 -5.44 8.45 -7.94
CA THR A 25 -6.45 7.37 -8.03
C THR A 25 -5.87 5.95 -8.07
N ASN A 26 -4.55 5.82 -8.26
CA ASN A 26 -3.87 4.53 -8.34
C ASN A 26 -2.49 4.54 -7.68
N SER A 27 -1.91 3.34 -7.54
CA SER A 27 -0.61 3.11 -6.90
C SER A 27 0.52 3.89 -7.54
N ASP A 28 0.56 4.02 -8.87
CA ASP A 28 1.65 4.75 -9.55
C ASP A 28 1.61 6.24 -9.24
N LYS A 29 0.42 6.85 -9.27
CA LYS A 29 0.25 8.25 -8.89
C LYS A 29 0.58 8.49 -7.42
N LEU A 30 0.22 7.56 -6.54
CA LEU A 30 0.57 7.65 -5.12
C LEU A 30 2.10 7.61 -4.93
N LEU A 31 2.79 6.70 -5.61
CA LEU A 31 4.26 6.60 -5.55
C LEU A 31 4.94 7.87 -6.07
N GLN A 32 4.45 8.44 -7.18
CA GLN A 32 4.96 9.70 -7.71
C GLN A 32 4.75 10.86 -6.73
N ALA A 33 3.57 10.94 -6.13
CA ALA A 33 3.22 11.98 -5.19
C ALA A 33 3.94 11.80 -3.83
N ALA A 34 4.34 10.59 -3.44
CA ALA A 34 4.98 10.28 -2.16
C ALA A 34 6.49 9.98 -2.24
N ALA A 35 7.14 10.24 -3.39
CA ALA A 35 8.51 9.81 -3.66
C ALA A 35 9.55 10.36 -2.67
N THR A 36 9.42 11.62 -2.27
CA THR A 36 10.38 12.29 -1.37
C THR A 36 9.80 12.59 0.01
N PRO A 37 10.64 12.72 1.06
CA PRO A 37 10.19 13.13 2.39
C PRO A 37 9.46 14.48 2.41
N LYS A 38 9.81 15.39 1.49
CA LYS A 38 9.13 16.69 1.36
C LYS A 38 7.72 16.52 0.81
N GLN A 39 7.56 15.74 -0.25
CA GLN A 39 6.24 15.52 -0.83
C GLN A 39 5.32 14.73 0.10
N ARG A 40 5.84 13.76 0.86
CA ARG A 40 5.05 13.06 1.89
C ARG A 40 4.55 13.99 2.99
N ARG A 41 5.39 14.93 3.45
CA ARG A 41 4.96 15.96 4.41
C ARG A 41 3.85 16.84 3.88
N GLU A 42 3.92 17.20 2.60
CA GLU A 42 2.90 18.01 1.94
C GLU A 42 1.57 17.25 1.82
N LEU A 43 1.64 15.99 1.35
CA LEU A 43 0.50 15.08 1.30
C LEU A 43 -0.15 14.87 2.66
N ALA A 44 0.67 14.64 3.70
CA ALA A 44 0.22 14.47 5.07
C ALA A 44 -0.58 15.71 5.56
N LYS A 45 -0.10 16.92 5.26
CA LYS A 45 -0.80 18.16 5.58
C LYS A 45 -2.12 18.30 4.81
N GLN A 46 -2.13 18.04 3.50
CA GLN A 46 -3.33 18.18 2.67
C GLN A 46 -4.41 17.15 3.02
N THR A 47 -4.00 15.94 3.38
CA THR A 47 -4.94 14.84 3.69
C THR A 47 -5.28 14.74 5.18
N GLY A 48 -4.55 15.43 6.05
CA GLY A 48 -4.75 15.43 7.50
C GLY A 48 -4.33 14.14 8.20
N VAL A 49 -3.36 13.40 7.64
CA VAL A 49 -2.82 12.15 8.20
C VAL A 49 -1.35 12.30 8.57
N LYS A 50 -0.75 11.33 9.27
CA LYS A 50 0.66 11.41 9.62
C LYS A 50 1.53 11.05 8.42
N GLU A 51 2.72 11.65 8.33
CA GLU A 51 3.70 11.32 7.27
C GLU A 51 4.02 9.83 7.24
N ARG A 52 4.04 9.18 8.41
CA ARG A 52 4.27 7.73 8.53
C ARG A 52 3.21 6.93 7.79
N ASP A 53 1.94 7.31 7.88
CA ASP A 53 0.85 6.58 7.22
C ASP A 53 0.97 6.68 5.70
N ILE A 54 1.37 7.85 5.18
CA ILE A 54 1.66 8.04 3.74
C ILE A 54 2.84 7.17 3.30
N LEU A 55 3.90 7.10 4.10
CA LEU A 55 5.05 6.24 3.81
C LEU A 55 4.67 4.76 3.79
N GLU A 56 3.89 4.29 4.76
CA GLU A 56 3.42 2.91 4.81
C GLU A 56 2.55 2.57 3.59
N LEU A 57 1.66 3.48 3.17
CA LEU A 57 0.85 3.31 1.97
C LEU A 57 1.69 3.30 0.68
N ALA A 58 2.69 4.17 0.58
CA ALA A 58 3.63 4.19 -0.54
C ALA A 58 4.40 2.86 -0.63
N ASN A 59 4.90 2.35 0.49
CA ASN A 59 5.60 1.06 0.52
C ASN A 59 4.68 -0.10 0.09
N ARG A 60 3.42 -0.12 0.54
CA ARG A 60 2.43 -1.13 0.13
C ARG A 60 2.08 -1.01 -1.35
N ALA A 61 1.96 0.21 -1.86
CA ALA A 61 1.76 0.48 -3.29
C ALA A 61 2.92 -0.06 -4.13
N ASP A 62 4.16 0.11 -3.66
CA ASP A 62 5.34 -0.40 -4.36
C ASP A 62 5.37 -1.93 -4.39
N LEU A 63 5.18 -2.57 -3.22
CA LEU A 63 5.12 -4.03 -3.11
C LEU A 63 4.01 -4.64 -3.97
N SER A 64 2.86 -3.98 -4.07
CA SER A 64 1.73 -4.45 -4.88
C SER A 64 2.03 -4.53 -6.38
N ARG A 65 3.06 -3.83 -6.86
CA ARG A 65 3.48 -3.84 -8.27
C ARG A 65 4.31 -5.08 -8.63
N ILE A 66 4.82 -5.81 -7.64
CA ILE A 66 5.65 -7.00 -7.85
C ILE A 66 4.77 -8.16 -8.31
N LYS A 67 4.90 -8.53 -9.58
CA LYS A 67 4.17 -9.67 -10.15
C LYS A 67 4.59 -10.96 -9.46
N GLY A 68 3.62 -11.73 -8.99
CA GLY A 68 3.88 -13.03 -8.35
C GLY A 68 4.28 -12.94 -6.88
N VAL A 69 4.27 -11.75 -6.25
CA VAL A 69 4.61 -11.59 -4.82
C VAL A 69 3.75 -12.49 -3.91
N ALA A 70 2.48 -12.71 -4.25
CA ALA A 70 1.62 -13.63 -3.53
C ALA A 70 2.10 -15.09 -3.63
N GLY A 71 2.58 -15.52 -4.80
CA GLY A 71 3.15 -16.86 -5.00
C GLY A 71 4.45 -17.04 -4.21
N VAL A 72 5.33 -16.05 -4.24
CA VAL A 72 6.57 -16.06 -3.42
C VAL A 72 6.24 -16.13 -1.92
N PHE A 73 5.17 -15.45 -1.49
CA PHE A 73 4.70 -15.54 -0.11
C PHE A 73 4.14 -16.92 0.22
N SER A 74 3.42 -17.57 -0.70
CA SER A 74 2.98 -18.96 -0.57
C SER A 74 4.16 -19.94 -0.46
N ASP A 75 5.17 -19.81 -1.34
CA ASP A 75 6.40 -20.63 -1.28
C ASP A 75 7.15 -20.43 0.06
N LEU A 76 7.16 -19.19 0.57
CA LEU A 76 7.78 -18.87 1.85
C LEU A 76 7.03 -19.55 3.01
N LEU A 77 5.70 -19.53 3.00
CA LEU A 77 4.88 -20.18 4.01
C LEU A 77 5.07 -21.70 3.98
N GLU A 78 5.06 -22.31 2.79
CA GLU A 78 5.32 -23.75 2.63
C GLU A 78 6.70 -24.13 3.20
N LYS A 79 7.75 -23.37 2.85
CA LYS A 79 9.11 -23.58 3.39
C LYS A 79 9.23 -23.33 4.89
N ALA A 80 8.35 -22.50 5.45
CA ALA A 80 8.26 -22.28 6.88
C ALA A 80 7.46 -23.37 7.62
N GLY A 81 6.97 -24.39 6.91
CA GLY A 81 6.17 -25.49 7.46
C GLY A 81 4.70 -25.12 7.66
N VAL A 82 4.19 -24.16 6.89
CA VAL A 82 2.79 -23.73 6.95
C VAL A 82 2.08 -24.18 5.67
N ASP A 83 1.51 -25.38 5.72
CA ASP A 83 0.86 -26.03 4.58
C ASP A 83 -0.63 -25.65 4.47
N THR A 84 -1.27 -25.29 5.58
CA THR A 84 -2.71 -25.05 5.65
C THR A 84 -3.11 -23.77 6.38
N VAL A 85 -4.32 -23.28 6.09
CA VAL A 85 -4.91 -22.10 6.77
C VAL A 85 -5.03 -22.31 8.28
N LYS A 86 -5.21 -23.54 8.76
CA LYS A 86 -5.32 -23.83 10.19
C LYS A 86 -4.01 -23.55 10.94
N GLU A 87 -2.87 -23.78 10.28
CA GLU A 87 -1.54 -23.58 10.85
C GLU A 87 -1.19 -22.08 10.95
N LEU A 88 -1.79 -21.23 10.12
CA LEU A 88 -1.69 -19.77 10.22
C LEU A 88 -2.46 -19.16 11.39
N ALA A 89 -3.45 -19.87 11.94
CA ALA A 89 -4.39 -19.34 12.92
C ALA A 89 -3.98 -19.60 14.38
N GLN A 90 -2.80 -20.21 14.60
CA GLN A 90 -2.26 -20.48 15.94
C GLN A 90 -1.55 -19.27 16.56
#